data_AF-A0A1A3PBQ0-F1
#
_entry.id   AF-A0A1A3PBQ0-F1
#
_cell.length_a   1.000
_cell.length_b   1.000
_cell.length_c   1.000
_cell.angle_alpha   90.00
_cell.angle_beta   90.00
_cell.angle_gamma   90.00
#
_symmetry.space_group_name_H-M   'P 1'
#
loop_
_entity.id
_entity.type
_entity.pdbx_description
1 polymer ?
#
loop_
_entity_poly.entity_id
_entity_poly.type
_entity_poly.pdbx_seq_one_letter_code
_entity_poly.pdbx_strand_id
1 'polypeptide(L)'
;MCADSRRKRGRRWPLVGRFRYLAREDRWEWSDEVARMHGYEPGTVQPTSELLLKHKHPDDKPTIPELVDQVRRHGVPFSSRHRIIDARGETHVVVVVGDRFAGPDGRLKGIAGFYVDITDQFDADLQKHLSEALLAVDARRAVINQAMGILMLRHAVNAESAFDLLVKLSQESNVKLRDIAERVVQEITAPDHDGDDAADRVDRLLRMREGL
;
A
#
# COMPACT_ATOMS: atom_id res chain seq x y z
N MET A 1 2.30 -25.10 2.18
CA MET A 1 1.59 -25.09 0.88
C MET A 1 0.52 -24.01 0.93
N CYS A 2 0.85 -22.78 0.56
CA CYS A 2 -0.14 -21.71 0.38
C CYS A 2 -0.37 -21.57 -1.12
N ALA A 3 -1.58 -21.89 -1.56
CA ALA A 3 -1.98 -21.77 -2.96
C ALA A 3 -2.11 -20.30 -3.34
N ASP A 4 -1.09 -19.81 -4.04
CA ASP A 4 -1.20 -18.62 -4.88
C ASP A 4 -2.04 -18.99 -6.11
N SER A 5 -3.34 -18.69 -6.04
CA SER A 5 -4.24 -18.85 -7.18
C SER A 5 -5.30 -17.75 -7.20
N ARG A 6 -4.89 -16.49 -7.14
CA ARG A 6 -5.73 -15.38 -7.61
C ARG A 6 -5.61 -15.26 -9.12
N ARG A 7 -6.33 -16.14 -9.82
CA ARG A 7 -6.51 -16.09 -11.27
C ARG A 7 -7.13 -14.73 -11.61
N LYS A 8 -6.35 -13.83 -12.24
CA LYS A 8 -6.83 -12.56 -12.80
C LYS A 8 -7.92 -12.85 -13.85
N ARG A 9 -9.18 -12.89 -13.44
CA ARG A 9 -10.32 -12.90 -14.37
C ARG A 9 -10.48 -11.47 -14.86
N GLY A 10 -10.07 -11.20 -16.09
CA GLY A 10 -10.31 -9.91 -16.74
C GLY A 10 -11.80 -9.55 -16.63
N ARG A 11 -12.10 -8.45 -15.94
CA ARG A 11 -13.46 -7.98 -15.71
C ARG A 11 -14.07 -7.54 -17.04
N ARG A 12 -15.29 -7.99 -17.34
CA ARG A 12 -15.98 -7.79 -18.63
C ARG A 12 -17.00 -6.65 -18.62
N TRP A 13 -16.91 -5.72 -17.67
CA TRP A 13 -17.90 -4.65 -17.51
C TRP A 13 -17.24 -3.34 -17.05
N PRO A 14 -17.86 -2.18 -17.29
CA PRO A 14 -17.26 -0.88 -16.99
C PRO A 14 -17.03 -0.69 -15.49
N LEU A 15 -15.83 -0.29 -15.10
CA LEU A 15 -15.47 -0.04 -13.69
C LEU A 15 -16.21 1.15 -13.06
N VAL A 16 -17.04 1.86 -13.83
CA VAL A 16 -17.82 3.01 -13.37
C VAL A 16 -19.29 2.70 -13.48
N GLY A 17 -20.01 2.84 -12.37
CA GLY A 17 -21.46 2.69 -12.29
C GLY A 17 -22.11 3.93 -11.71
N ARG A 18 -23.36 4.20 -12.07
CA ARG A 18 -24.11 5.35 -11.54
C ARG A 18 -25.11 4.88 -10.48
N PHE A 19 -25.30 5.70 -9.46
CA PHE A 19 -26.38 5.52 -8.50
C PHE A 19 -27.24 6.78 -8.38
N ARG A 20 -28.48 6.58 -7.93
CA ARG A 20 -29.30 7.64 -7.35
C ARG A 20 -29.90 7.16 -6.03
N TYR A 21 -30.08 8.10 -5.12
CA TYR A 21 -30.84 7.92 -3.91
C TYR A 21 -31.95 8.98 -3.89
N LEU A 22 -33.20 8.53 -3.93
CA LEU A 22 -34.42 9.34 -3.90
C LEU A 22 -34.85 9.53 -2.45
N ALA A 23 -34.56 10.69 -1.88
CA ALA A 23 -34.67 10.93 -0.44
C ALA A 23 -36.11 10.82 0.09
N ARG A 24 -37.12 11.20 -0.72
CA ARG A 24 -38.54 11.12 -0.32
C ARG A 24 -39.10 9.70 -0.29
N GLU A 25 -38.58 8.85 -1.17
CA GLU A 25 -39.04 7.46 -1.33
C GLU A 25 -38.16 6.48 -0.55
N ASP A 26 -37.09 6.98 0.09
CA ASP A 26 -35.99 6.19 0.66
C ASP A 26 -35.49 5.09 -0.28
N ARG A 27 -35.45 5.42 -1.58
CA ARG A 27 -35.23 4.44 -2.65
C ARG A 27 -33.89 4.66 -3.31
N TRP A 28 -33.18 3.56 -3.55
CA TRP A 28 -31.96 3.56 -4.34
C TRP A 28 -32.22 3.07 -5.76
N GLU A 29 -31.49 3.65 -6.70
CA GLU A 29 -31.42 3.22 -8.09
C GLU A 29 -29.95 2.94 -8.40
N TRP A 30 -29.65 1.74 -8.86
CA TRP A 30 -28.32 1.33 -9.30
C TRP A 30 -28.32 1.11 -10.80
N SER A 31 -27.24 1.51 -11.46
CA SER A 31 -26.96 1.02 -12.81
C SER A 31 -26.55 -0.45 -12.78
N ASP A 32 -26.56 -1.08 -13.95
CA ASP A 32 -26.15 -2.47 -14.14
C ASP A 32 -24.72 -2.72 -13.61
N GLU A 33 -23.83 -1.75 -13.77
CA GLU A 33 -22.45 -1.84 -13.27
C GLU A 33 -22.40 -1.83 -11.75
N VAL A 34 -23.19 -0.99 -11.08
CA VAL A 34 -23.24 -0.99 -9.61
C VAL A 34 -23.84 -2.29 -9.08
N ALA A 35 -24.86 -2.83 -9.74
CA ALA A 35 -25.41 -4.15 -9.39
C ALA A 35 -24.32 -5.24 -9.53
N ARG A 36 -23.56 -5.24 -10.63
CA ARG A 36 -22.46 -6.18 -10.85
C ARG A 36 -21.29 -6.00 -9.86
N MET A 37 -20.97 -4.77 -9.45
CA MET A 37 -19.99 -4.49 -8.38
C MET A 37 -20.39 -5.15 -7.06
N HIS A 38 -21.69 -5.17 -6.76
CA HIS A 38 -22.23 -5.81 -5.55
C HIS A 38 -22.50 -7.31 -5.75
N GLY A 39 -22.16 -7.89 -6.91
CA GLY A 39 -22.29 -9.32 -7.18
C GLY A 39 -23.69 -9.76 -7.60
N TYR A 40 -24.56 -8.83 -8.01
CA TYR A 40 -25.91 -9.09 -8.48
C TYR A 40 -26.00 -9.03 -10.01
N GLU A 41 -26.90 -9.84 -10.58
CA GLU A 41 -27.28 -9.65 -11.98
C GLU A 41 -28.22 -8.42 -12.07
N PRO A 42 -28.06 -7.54 -13.07
CA PRO A 42 -28.90 -6.34 -13.19
C PRO A 42 -30.39 -6.66 -13.17
N GLY A 43 -31.15 -5.85 -12.41
CA GLY A 43 -32.60 -6.00 -12.26
C GLY A 43 -33.05 -7.09 -11.29
N THR A 44 -32.15 -7.91 -10.72
CA THR A 44 -32.53 -8.99 -9.79
C THR A 44 -32.73 -8.53 -8.35
N VAL A 45 -32.20 -7.36 -7.99
CA VAL A 45 -32.30 -6.79 -6.66
C VAL A 45 -32.88 -5.40 -6.72
N GLN A 46 -33.66 -5.06 -5.69
CA GLN A 46 -34.06 -3.69 -5.43
C GLN A 46 -33.14 -3.11 -4.35
N PRO A 47 -32.28 -2.14 -4.68
CA PRO A 47 -31.31 -1.62 -3.72
C PRO A 47 -31.99 -0.88 -2.57
N THR A 48 -31.52 -1.15 -1.35
CA THR A 48 -31.96 -0.48 -0.12
C THR A 48 -30.76 -0.01 0.69
N SER A 49 -30.99 0.93 1.61
CA SER A 49 -29.95 1.37 2.55
C SER A 49 -29.39 0.19 3.37
N GLU A 50 -30.25 -0.76 3.78
CA GLU A 50 -29.84 -1.98 4.46
C GLU A 50 -28.95 -2.86 3.57
N LEU A 51 -29.31 -3.04 2.30
CA LEU A 51 -28.51 -3.81 1.35
C LEU A 51 -27.12 -3.19 1.17
N LEU A 52 -27.06 -1.86 1.01
CA LEU A 52 -25.81 -1.12 0.89
C LEU A 52 -24.92 -1.30 2.13
N LEU A 53 -25.52 -1.30 3.34
CA LEU A 53 -24.80 -1.51 4.59
C LEU A 53 -24.30 -2.95 4.76
N LYS A 54 -25.05 -3.96 4.29
CA LYS A 54 -24.63 -5.38 4.30
C LYS A 54 -23.36 -5.62 3.49
N HIS A 55 -23.08 -4.79 2.50
CA HIS A 55 -21.89 -4.90 1.65
C HIS A 55 -20.70 -4.11 2.21
N LYS A 56 -20.82 -3.47 3.38
CA LYS A 56 -19.68 -2.75 3.97
C LYS A 56 -18.65 -3.73 4.52
N HIS A 57 -17.38 -3.43 4.29
CA HIS A 57 -16.30 -4.17 4.90
C HIS A 57 -16.29 -3.93 6.43
N PRO A 58 -16.14 -4.97 7.27
CA PRO A 58 -16.24 -4.84 8.74
C PRO A 58 -15.16 -3.93 9.35
N ASP A 59 -13.95 -3.92 8.77
CA ASP A 59 -12.86 -3.05 9.23
C ASP A 59 -13.05 -1.57 8.85
N ASP A 60 -13.94 -1.27 7.89
CA ASP A 60 -14.24 0.09 7.53
C ASP A 60 -15.26 0.61 8.57
N LYS A 61 -14.75 1.39 9.54
CA LYS A 61 -15.57 1.97 10.63
C LYS A 61 -16.89 2.55 10.09
N PRO A 62 -18.01 2.46 10.83
CA PRO A 62 -19.29 2.92 10.36
C PRO A 62 -19.37 4.46 10.34
N THR A 63 -18.77 5.10 9.33
CA THR A 63 -18.91 6.54 9.06
C THR A 63 -20.16 6.84 8.21
N ILE A 64 -20.91 5.80 7.80
CA ILE A 64 -21.98 5.89 6.81
C ILE A 64 -23.30 6.44 7.38
N PRO A 65 -23.75 6.13 8.61
CA PRO A 65 -24.93 6.80 9.15
C PRO A 65 -24.72 8.31 9.18
N GLU A 66 -23.54 8.75 9.61
CA GLU A 66 -23.15 10.15 9.58
C GLU A 66 -23.07 10.69 8.16
N LEU A 67 -22.45 9.98 7.20
CA LEU A 67 -22.38 10.47 5.81
C LEU A 67 -23.77 10.56 5.16
N VAL A 68 -24.61 9.53 5.32
CA VAL A 68 -26.00 9.52 4.81
C VAL A 68 -26.81 10.62 5.47
N ASP A 69 -26.63 10.83 6.77
CA ASP A 69 -27.33 11.85 7.52
C ASP A 69 -26.80 13.27 7.22
N GLN A 70 -25.50 13.43 6.98
CA GLN A 70 -24.88 14.70 6.56
C GLN A 70 -25.31 15.07 5.15
N VAL A 71 -25.44 14.09 4.26
CA VAL A 71 -25.97 14.33 2.91
C VAL A 71 -27.48 14.58 2.96
N ARG A 72 -28.23 13.88 3.84
CA ARG A 72 -29.66 14.18 4.11
C ARG A 72 -29.87 15.59 4.67
N ARG A 73 -29.01 16.05 5.59
CA ARG A 73 -29.19 17.32 6.32
C ARG A 73 -28.56 18.54 5.65
N HIS A 74 -27.42 18.39 4.98
CA HIS A 74 -26.62 19.52 4.49
C HIS A 74 -26.43 19.54 2.97
N GLY A 75 -26.71 18.44 2.26
CA GLY A 75 -26.63 18.39 0.80
C GLY A 75 -25.27 18.79 0.23
N VAL A 76 -24.18 18.41 0.92
CA VAL A 76 -22.80 18.70 0.51
C VAL A 76 -22.31 17.59 -0.43
N PRO A 77 -21.61 17.90 -1.53
CA PRO A 77 -20.92 16.90 -2.33
C PRO A 77 -20.02 16.03 -1.45
N PHE A 78 -20.07 14.71 -1.63
CA PHE A 78 -19.20 13.80 -0.88
C PHE A 78 -18.35 12.95 -1.82
N SER A 79 -17.16 12.62 -1.33
CA SER A 79 -16.28 11.62 -1.91
C SER A 79 -15.82 10.69 -0.81
N SER A 80 -15.84 9.40 -1.07
CA SER A 80 -15.36 8.37 -0.14
C SER A 80 -14.63 7.29 -0.91
N ARG A 81 -13.46 6.88 -0.41
CA ARG A 81 -12.78 5.66 -0.84
C ARG A 81 -12.89 4.63 0.27
N HIS A 82 -13.53 3.50 0.01
CA HIS A 82 -13.75 2.44 0.99
C HIS A 82 -13.86 1.07 0.31
N ARG A 83 -13.89 0.02 1.12
CA ARG A 83 -14.06 -1.36 0.69
C ARG A 83 -15.52 -1.78 0.78
N ILE A 84 -15.96 -2.53 -0.22
CA ILE A 84 -17.22 -3.27 -0.19
C ILE A 84 -16.94 -4.77 -0.35
N ILE A 85 -17.81 -5.60 0.18
CA ILE A 85 -17.80 -7.05 0.01
C ILE A 85 -19.02 -7.39 -0.84
N ASP A 86 -18.82 -8.03 -1.99
CA ASP A 86 -19.91 -8.43 -2.87
C ASP A 86 -20.67 -9.68 -2.37
N ALA A 87 -21.78 -10.02 -3.01
CA ALA A 87 -22.58 -11.19 -2.67
C ALA A 87 -21.85 -12.54 -2.77
N ARG A 88 -20.66 -12.57 -3.39
CA ARG A 88 -19.78 -13.75 -3.50
C ARG A 88 -18.66 -13.75 -2.45
N GLY A 89 -18.57 -12.70 -1.63
CA GLY A 89 -17.53 -12.51 -0.64
C GLY A 89 -16.24 -11.88 -1.18
N GLU A 90 -16.23 -11.43 -2.44
CA GLU A 90 -15.07 -10.75 -3.01
C GLU A 90 -15.03 -9.30 -2.51
N THR A 91 -13.86 -8.85 -2.05
CA THR A 91 -13.66 -7.47 -1.60
C THR A 91 -13.29 -6.59 -2.78
N HIS A 92 -13.99 -5.47 -2.95
CA HIS A 92 -13.72 -4.47 -3.96
C HIS A 92 -13.36 -3.14 -3.29
N VAL A 93 -12.36 -2.43 -3.83
CA VAL A 93 -12.02 -1.07 -3.41
C VAL A 93 -12.76 -0.11 -4.33
N VAL A 94 -13.65 0.70 -3.76
CA VAL A 94 -14.49 1.63 -4.52
C VAL A 94 -14.28 3.06 -4.09
N VAL A 95 -14.33 3.96 -5.07
CA VAL A 95 -14.49 5.40 -4.85
C VAL A 95 -15.93 5.75 -5.17
N VAL A 96 -16.60 6.38 -4.23
CA VAL A 96 -17.98 6.84 -4.37
C VAL A 96 -17.97 8.36 -4.32
N VAL A 97 -18.41 8.98 -5.40
CA VAL A 97 -18.60 10.42 -5.50
C VAL A 97 -20.07 10.72 -5.74
N GLY A 98 -20.63 11.70 -5.04
CA GLY A 98 -22.03 12.04 -5.20
C GLY A 98 -22.30 13.51 -4.92
N ASP A 99 -23.28 14.06 -5.63
CA ASP A 99 -23.80 15.40 -5.42
C ASP A 99 -25.34 15.37 -5.37
N ARG A 100 -25.93 16.42 -4.80
CA ARG A 100 -27.38 16.60 -4.76
C ARG A 100 -27.93 16.88 -6.15
N PHE A 101 -29.15 16.41 -6.39
CA PHE A 101 -29.93 16.85 -7.54
C PHE A 101 -31.32 17.34 -7.10
N ALA A 102 -31.77 18.41 -7.75
CA ALA A 102 -33.07 19.02 -7.51
C ALA A 102 -34.04 18.70 -8.65
N GLY A 103 -35.34 18.79 -8.35
CA GLY A 103 -36.39 18.77 -9.37
C GLY A 103 -36.47 20.10 -10.14
N PRO A 104 -37.30 20.16 -11.19
CA PRO A 104 -37.60 21.41 -11.91
C PRO A 104 -38.19 22.52 -11.01
N ASP A 105 -38.76 22.13 -9.87
CA ASP A 105 -39.32 23.01 -8.84
C ASP A 105 -38.26 23.56 -7.85
N GLY A 106 -36.97 23.29 -8.09
CA GLY A 106 -35.86 23.69 -7.22
C GLY A 106 -35.79 22.92 -5.91
N ARG A 107 -36.68 21.95 -5.67
CA ARG A 107 -36.67 21.16 -4.44
C ARG A 107 -35.68 20.01 -4.52
N LEU A 108 -34.93 19.79 -3.43
CA LEU A 108 -34.02 18.66 -3.31
C LEU A 108 -34.78 17.35 -3.50
N LYS A 109 -34.37 16.55 -4.50
CA LYS A 109 -34.94 15.22 -4.76
C LYS A 109 -34.10 14.10 -4.16
N GLY A 110 -32.79 14.31 -4.09
CA GLY A 110 -31.89 13.32 -3.54
C GLY A 110 -30.44 13.50 -3.96
N ILE A 111 -29.72 12.39 -4.04
CA ILE A 111 -28.29 12.31 -4.34
C ILE A 111 -28.13 11.50 -5.62
N ALA A 112 -27.25 11.93 -6.51
CA ALA A 112 -26.81 11.14 -7.64
C ALA A 112 -25.29 11.14 -7.70
N GLY A 113 -24.70 10.06 -8.19
CA GLY A 113 -23.26 9.91 -8.17
C GLY A 113 -22.75 8.68 -8.88
N PHE A 114 -21.48 8.43 -8.70
CA PHE A 114 -20.76 7.34 -9.34
C PHE A 114 -20.05 6.47 -8.31
N TYR A 115 -20.09 5.16 -8.54
CA TYR A 115 -19.12 4.20 -8.03
C TYR A 115 -18.04 4.03 -9.07
N VAL A 116 -16.78 4.09 -8.65
CA VAL A 116 -15.61 3.74 -9.45
C VAL A 116 -14.90 2.61 -8.73
N ASP A 117 -14.89 1.43 -9.34
CA ASP A 117 -14.14 0.28 -8.85
C ASP A 117 -12.67 0.44 -9.24
N ILE A 118 -11.81 0.53 -8.23
CA ILE A 118 -10.37 0.69 -8.39
C ILE A 118 -9.62 -0.50 -7.83
N THR A 119 -10.27 -1.66 -7.69
CA THR A 119 -9.69 -2.86 -7.07
C THR A 119 -8.41 -3.29 -7.80
N ASP A 120 -8.46 -3.38 -9.13
CA ASP A 120 -7.32 -3.80 -9.93
C ASP A 120 -6.15 -2.81 -9.84
N GLN A 121 -6.43 -1.51 -9.86
CA GLN A 121 -5.43 -0.46 -9.71
C GLN A 121 -4.82 -0.46 -8.30
N PHE A 122 -5.66 -0.60 -7.28
CA PHE A 122 -5.21 -0.65 -5.89
C PHE A 122 -4.32 -1.86 -5.63
N ASP A 123 -4.69 -3.04 -6.13
CA ASP A 123 -3.88 -4.26 -6.01
C ASP A 123 -2.55 -4.12 -6.77
N ALA A 124 -2.56 -3.52 -7.97
CA ALA A 124 -1.34 -3.27 -8.74
C ALA A 124 -0.39 -2.30 -8.02
N ASP A 125 -0.92 -1.19 -7.50
CA ASP A 125 -0.15 -0.20 -6.74
C ASP A 125 0.40 -0.80 -5.45
N LEU A 126 -0.38 -1.63 -4.75
CA LEU A 126 0.06 -2.32 -3.55
C LEU A 126 1.19 -3.32 -3.85
N GLN A 127 1.03 -4.13 -4.91
CA GLN A 127 2.06 -5.07 -5.35
C GLN A 127 3.36 -4.36 -5.72
N LYS A 128 3.26 -3.23 -6.42
CA LYS A 128 4.41 -2.42 -6.79
C LYS A 128 5.14 -1.89 -5.56
N HIS A 129 4.43 -1.23 -4.63
CA HIS A 129 5.04 -0.70 -3.41
C HIS A 129 5.66 -1.79 -2.52
N LEU A 130 5.01 -2.95 -2.43
CA LEU A 130 5.57 -4.07 -1.68
C LEU A 130 6.86 -4.58 -2.32
N SER A 131 6.88 -4.75 -3.64
CA SER A 131 8.06 -5.17 -4.39
C SER A 131 9.22 -4.17 -4.22
N GLU A 132 8.94 -2.87 -4.35
CA GLU A 132 9.93 -1.81 -4.14
C GLU A 132 10.50 -1.82 -2.71
N ALA A 133 9.63 -2.01 -1.70
CA ALA A 133 10.06 -2.11 -0.31
C ALA A 133 10.95 -3.34 -0.07
N LEU A 134 10.62 -4.49 -0.67
CA LEU A 134 11.44 -5.71 -0.59
C LEU A 134 12.80 -5.52 -1.27
N LEU A 135 12.84 -4.98 -2.48
CA LEU A 135 14.09 -4.66 -3.17
C LEU A 135 14.94 -3.68 -2.37
N ALA A 136 14.33 -2.69 -1.71
CA ALA A 136 15.05 -1.78 -0.83
C ALA A 136 15.65 -2.48 0.41
N VAL A 137 14.97 -3.49 0.96
CA VAL A 137 15.49 -4.33 2.06
C VAL A 137 16.65 -5.20 1.58
N ASP A 138 16.54 -5.84 0.42
CA ASP A 138 17.59 -6.68 -0.14
C ASP A 138 18.84 -5.87 -0.51
N ALA A 139 18.65 -4.69 -1.12
CA ALA A 139 19.73 -3.75 -1.39
C ALA A 139 20.44 -3.29 -0.10
N ARG A 140 19.70 -3.13 1.01
CA ARG A 140 20.30 -2.83 2.33
C ARG A 140 21.15 -3.98 2.85
N ARG A 141 20.74 -5.23 2.64
CA ARG A 141 21.50 -6.42 3.06
C ARG A 141 22.73 -6.67 2.18
N ALA A 142 22.66 -6.36 0.89
CA ALA A 142 23.75 -6.62 -0.06
C ALA A 142 25.06 -5.93 0.35
N VAL A 143 25.02 -4.65 0.73
CA VAL A 143 26.23 -3.90 1.13
C VAL A 143 26.82 -4.43 2.42
N ILE A 144 25.98 -4.78 3.40
CA ILE A 144 26.42 -5.39 4.66
C ILE A 144 27.08 -6.74 4.39
N ASN A 145 26.49 -7.57 3.53
CA ASN A 145 27.07 -8.86 3.15
C ASN A 145 28.41 -8.72 2.42
N GLN A 146 28.58 -7.69 1.58
CA GLN A 146 29.86 -7.39 0.92
C GLN A 146 30.93 -6.98 1.94
N ALA A 147 30.59 -6.07 2.86
CA ALA A 147 31.48 -5.68 3.94
C ALA A 147 31.85 -6.87 4.84
N MET A 148 30.90 -7.74 5.17
CA MET A 148 31.19 -8.97 5.90
C MET A 148 32.15 -9.87 5.13
N GLY A 149 31.94 -10.09 3.82
CA GLY A 149 32.85 -10.90 3.00
C GLY A 149 34.29 -10.35 2.97
N ILE A 150 34.43 -9.03 2.89
CA ILE A 150 35.71 -8.32 3.02
C ILE A 150 36.37 -8.60 4.37
N LEU A 151 35.63 -8.43 5.47
CA LEU A 151 36.16 -8.61 6.82
C LEU A 151 36.49 -10.07 7.12
N MET A 152 35.69 -11.02 6.61
CA MET A 152 35.95 -12.46 6.71
C MET A 152 37.28 -12.82 6.05
N LEU A 153 37.52 -12.35 4.82
CA LEU A 153 38.77 -12.62 4.10
C LEU A 153 39.98 -12.00 4.82
N ARG A 154 39.82 -10.78 5.33
CA ARG A 154 40.91 -10.02 5.93
C ARG A 154 41.32 -10.52 7.31
N HIS A 155 40.35 -10.71 8.19
CA HIS A 155 40.60 -11.08 9.58
C HIS A 155 40.57 -12.60 9.80
N ALA A 156 40.36 -13.38 8.75
CA ALA A 156 40.17 -14.83 8.81
C ALA A 156 39.09 -15.24 9.83
N VAL A 157 37.99 -14.49 9.87
CA VAL A 157 36.86 -14.71 10.77
C VAL A 157 35.64 -15.25 10.02
N ASN A 158 34.71 -15.87 10.75
CA ASN A 158 33.44 -16.32 10.19
C ASN A 158 32.45 -15.13 9.99
N ALA A 159 31.33 -15.39 9.32
CA ALA A 159 30.34 -14.36 9.03
C ALA A 159 29.71 -13.72 10.28
N GLU A 160 29.52 -14.50 11.34
CA GLU A 160 28.97 -14.01 12.62
C GLU A 160 29.92 -13.01 13.28
N SER A 161 31.20 -13.37 13.39
CA SER A 161 32.25 -12.49 13.93
C SER A 161 32.45 -11.24 13.07
N ALA A 162 32.38 -11.35 11.74
CA ALA A 162 32.46 -10.20 10.85
C ALA A 162 31.26 -9.24 11.02
N PHE A 163 30.05 -9.79 11.22
CA PHE A 163 28.87 -8.99 11.52
C PHE A 163 28.99 -8.30 12.88
N ASP A 164 29.43 -9.01 13.90
CA ASP A 164 29.63 -8.47 15.25
C ASP A 164 30.65 -7.33 15.27
N LEU A 165 31.70 -7.41 14.45
CA LEU A 165 32.64 -6.31 14.25
C LEU A 165 31.93 -5.06 13.68
N LEU A 166 31.08 -5.21 12.65
CA LEU A 166 30.31 -4.10 12.11
C LEU A 166 29.32 -3.53 13.14
N VAL A 167 28.70 -4.38 13.96
CA VAL A 167 27.81 -3.98 15.06
C VAL A 167 28.57 -3.20 16.13
N LYS A 168 29.71 -3.72 16.59
CA LYS A 168 30.57 -3.06 17.57
C LYS A 168 30.96 -1.67 17.10
N LEU A 169 31.43 -1.55 15.85
CA LEU A 169 31.79 -0.26 15.25
C LEU A 169 30.60 0.68 15.11
N SER A 170 29.41 0.16 14.77
CA SER A 170 28.18 0.95 14.71
C SER A 170 27.82 1.56 16.05
N GLN A 171 27.91 0.77 17.12
CA GLN A 171 27.61 1.20 18.48
C GLN A 171 28.63 2.22 18.99
N GLU A 172 29.93 1.93 18.86
CA GLU A 172 31.02 2.79 19.32
C GLU A 172 31.07 4.13 18.57
N SER A 173 30.72 4.11 17.28
CA SER A 173 30.74 5.31 16.46
C SER A 173 29.44 6.10 16.43
N ASN A 174 28.34 5.52 16.92
CA ASN A 174 26.96 6.00 16.77
C ASN A 174 26.60 6.32 15.30
N VAL A 175 27.12 5.53 14.37
CA VAL A 175 26.83 5.59 12.93
C VAL A 175 26.00 4.37 12.56
N LYS A 176 25.05 4.51 11.64
CA LYS A 176 24.24 3.38 11.18
C LYS A 176 25.16 2.32 10.59
N LEU A 177 24.95 1.06 10.98
CA LEU A 177 25.74 -0.10 10.52
C LEU A 177 25.90 -0.14 8.99
N ARG A 178 24.86 0.27 8.25
CA ARG A 178 24.89 0.41 6.79
C ARG A 178 26.00 1.37 6.33
N ASP A 179 26.08 2.55 6.91
CA ASP A 179 27.02 3.58 6.47
C ASP A 179 28.47 3.13 6.77
N ILE A 180 28.66 2.32 7.81
CA ILE A 180 29.94 1.66 8.11
C ILE A 180 30.27 0.61 7.05
N ALA A 181 29.30 -0.26 6.72
CA ALA A 181 29.49 -1.25 5.66
C ALA A 181 29.79 -0.60 4.29
N GLU A 182 29.11 0.50 3.95
CA GLU A 182 29.38 1.29 2.74
C GLU A 182 30.82 1.82 2.73
N ARG A 183 31.30 2.35 3.86
CA ARG A 183 32.70 2.79 3.99
C ARG A 183 33.69 1.65 3.82
N VAL A 184 33.45 0.50 4.45
CA VAL A 184 34.32 -0.70 4.30
C VAL A 184 34.42 -1.13 2.84
N VAL A 185 33.30 -1.13 2.10
CA VAL A 185 33.28 -1.48 0.67
C VAL A 185 33.98 -0.41 -0.18
N GLN A 186 33.81 0.88 0.14
CA GLN A 186 34.43 1.99 -0.59
C GLN A 186 35.96 2.00 -0.46
N GLU A 187 36.51 1.69 0.72
CA GLU A 187 37.96 1.69 0.95
C GLU A 187 38.71 0.70 0.03
N ILE A 188 38.06 -0.42 -0.32
CA ILE A 188 38.63 -1.43 -1.22
C ILE A 188 38.44 -1.09 -2.70
N THR A 189 37.37 -0.39 -3.03
CA THR A 189 37.04 -0.02 -4.42
C THR A 189 37.62 1.34 -4.84
N ALA A 190 38.18 2.10 -3.91
CA ALA A 190 38.89 3.35 -4.18
C ALA A 190 40.13 3.09 -5.07
N PRO A 191 40.37 3.93 -6.11
CA PRO A 191 41.55 3.80 -6.95
C PRO A 191 42.82 3.92 -6.11
N ASP A 192 43.87 3.15 -6.45
CA ASP A 192 45.17 3.24 -5.78
C ASP A 192 45.69 4.68 -5.80
N HIS A 193 45.86 5.26 -4.61
CA HIS A 193 46.58 6.50 -4.42
C HIS A 193 47.82 6.20 -3.57
N ASP A 194 48.99 6.40 -4.16
CA ASP A 194 50.31 6.39 -3.51
C ASP A 194 50.65 5.20 -2.59
N GLY A 195 50.65 3.99 -3.16
CA GLY A 195 51.33 2.82 -2.56
C GLY A 195 50.71 2.28 -1.27
N ASP A 196 49.53 2.76 -0.91
CA ASP A 196 48.78 2.34 0.26
C ASP A 196 47.80 1.23 -0.14
N ASP A 197 47.98 0.03 0.42
CA ASP A 197 47.16 -1.13 0.10
C ASP A 197 45.70 -0.84 0.51
N ALA A 198 44.76 -1.19 -0.38
CA ALA A 198 43.33 -1.28 -0.07
C ALA A 198 43.08 -2.05 1.23
N ALA A 199 43.96 -3.02 1.52
CA ALA A 199 43.99 -3.62 2.82
C ALA A 199 44.22 -2.54 3.91
N ASP A 200 45.40 -1.95 4.03
CA ASP A 200 45.75 -1.07 5.15
C ASP A 200 44.76 0.07 5.43
N ARG A 201 44.04 0.56 4.40
CA ARG A 201 42.94 1.52 4.56
C ARG A 201 41.77 1.02 5.38
N VAL A 202 41.28 -0.19 5.09
CA VAL A 202 40.19 -0.81 5.87
C VAL A 202 40.64 -1.01 7.32
N ASP A 203 41.86 -1.49 7.57
CA ASP A 203 42.35 -1.64 8.95
C ASP A 203 42.41 -0.31 9.70
N ARG A 204 42.82 0.78 9.04
CA ARG A 204 42.81 2.11 9.67
C ARG A 204 41.41 2.60 9.96
N LEU A 205 40.45 2.34 9.07
CA LEU A 205 39.05 2.66 9.29
C LEU A 205 38.49 1.91 10.52
N LEU A 206 38.88 0.66 10.70
CA LEU A 206 38.51 -0.15 11.87
C LEU A 206 39.24 0.31 13.16
N ARG A 207 40.51 0.75 13.04
CA ARG A 207 41.36 1.18 14.17
C ARG A 207 41.17 2.64 14.62
N MET A 208 40.63 3.54 13.78
CA MET A 208 40.51 4.98 14.08
C MET A 208 39.65 5.33 15.31
N ARG A 209 39.04 4.35 15.99
CA ARG A 209 38.26 4.58 17.23
C ARG A 209 38.47 3.56 18.37
N GLU A 210 39.38 2.60 18.23
CA GLU A 210 39.72 1.67 19.35
C GLU A 210 40.68 2.28 20.40
N GLY A 211 40.99 3.58 20.30
CA GLY A 211 41.91 4.29 21.20
C GLY A 211 41.34 5.58 21.78
N LEU A 212 40.57 5.46 22.86
CA LEU A 212 40.48 6.42 23.97
C LEU A 212 40.35 5.63 25.27
#